data_AF-C4XH63-F1
#
_entry.id   AF-C4XH63-F1
#
_cell.length_a   1.000
_cell.length_b   1.000
_cell.length_c   1.000
_cell.angle_alpha   90.00
_cell.angle_beta   90.00
_cell.angle_gamma   90.00
#
_symmetry.space_group_name_H-M   'P 1'
#
loop_
_entity.id
_entity.type
_entity.pdbx_description
1 polymer ?
#
loop_
_entity_poly.entity_id
_entity_poly.type
_entity_poly.pdbx_seq_one_letter_code
_entity_poly.pdbx_strand_id
1 'polypeptide(L)'
;MSKRWCLEVIEGKKMKDSQGIYYYPNPADKRVRMYVRESFGQVEFRLWNREHPEIWERHDWIPYADIEAAAAEYKKRGAGADPLVMYDVNVAKRLLADEG
;
A
#
# COMPACT_ATOMS: atom_id res chain seq x y z
N MET A 1 -20.74 -11.09 -5.12
CA MET A 1 -19.94 -11.94 -4.19
C MET A 1 -18.83 -11.10 -3.54
N SER A 2 -19.17 -10.02 -2.82
CA SER A 2 -18.29 -8.85 -2.69
C SER A 2 -18.05 -8.34 -1.25
N LYS A 3 -18.32 -9.14 -0.22
CA LYS A 3 -18.22 -8.67 1.19
C LYS A 3 -17.43 -9.58 2.14
N ARG A 4 -16.83 -10.66 1.64
CA ARG A 4 -16.06 -11.58 2.49
C ARG A 4 -14.55 -11.33 2.51
N TRP A 5 -14.06 -10.53 1.57
CA TRP A 5 -12.63 -10.18 1.44
C TRP A 5 -12.14 -9.07 2.37
N CYS A 6 -13.04 -8.47 3.17
CA CYS A 6 -12.69 -7.35 4.05
C CYS A 6 -12.42 -7.78 5.50
N LEU A 7 -12.86 -8.97 5.93
CA LEU A 7 -12.76 -9.41 7.33
C LEU A 7 -11.56 -10.32 7.63
N GLU A 8 -11.05 -11.09 6.68
CA GLU A 8 -9.92 -12.01 6.93
C GLU A 8 -8.57 -11.29 7.08
N VAL A 9 -8.50 -10.01 6.72
CA VAL A 9 -7.33 -9.13 6.96
C VAL A 9 -7.21 -8.73 8.45
N ILE A 10 -8.22 -8.99 9.28
CA ILE A 10 -8.28 -8.54 10.68
C ILE A 10 -7.84 -9.65 11.66
N GLU A 11 -7.69 -10.91 11.21
CA GLU A 11 -7.26 -12.01 12.07
C GLU A 11 -5.73 -12.12 12.17
N GLY A 12 -5.16 -11.32 13.06
CA GLY A 12 -4.10 -11.80 13.95
C GLY A 12 -2.65 -11.82 13.46
N LYS A 13 -2.29 -11.13 12.38
CA LYS A 13 -0.89 -10.75 12.13
C LYS A 13 -0.79 -9.25 12.08
N LYS A 14 -0.18 -8.65 13.11
CA LYS A 14 0.31 -7.27 13.03
C LYS A 14 1.28 -7.24 11.85
N MET A 15 0.78 -6.75 10.72
CA MET A 15 1.54 -6.61 9.49
C MET A 15 2.46 -5.41 9.63
N LYS A 16 3.37 -5.52 10.58
CA LYS A 16 4.32 -4.49 10.93
C LYS A 16 5.66 -5.14 11.23
N ASP A 17 6.71 -4.46 10.84
CA ASP A 17 8.07 -4.83 11.16
C ASP A 17 8.85 -3.58 11.59
N SER A 18 10.17 -3.70 11.70
CA SER A 18 11.04 -2.60 12.12
C SER A 18 10.99 -1.38 11.19
N GLN A 19 10.52 -1.54 9.95
CA GLN A 19 10.38 -0.43 8.98
C GLN A 19 9.02 0.27 9.06
N GLY A 20 8.03 -0.33 9.75
CA GLY A 20 6.71 0.24 9.94
C GLY A 20 5.58 -0.73 9.63
N ILE A 21 4.39 -0.17 9.44
CA ILE A 21 3.18 -0.90 9.07
C ILE A 21 3.20 -1.17 7.58
N TYR A 22 2.74 -2.34 7.17
CA TYR A 22 2.60 -2.72 5.78
C TYR A 22 1.32 -3.52 5.53
N TYR A 23 0.95 -3.66 4.26
CA TYR A 23 -0.07 -4.60 3.82
C TYR A 23 0.38 -5.34 2.55
N TYR A 24 -0.23 -6.49 2.29
CA TYR A 24 -0.03 -7.22 1.04
C TYR A 24 -1.06 -6.72 0.02
N PRO A 25 -0.67 -5.98 -1.02
CA PRO A 25 -1.62 -5.55 -2.06
C PRO A 25 -2.21 -6.76 -2.81
N ASN A 26 -1.43 -7.85 -2.91
CA ASN A 26 -1.90 -9.13 -3.40
C ASN A 26 -1.65 -10.21 -2.35
N PRO A 27 -2.68 -10.79 -1.71
CA PRO A 27 -2.49 -11.83 -0.70
C PRO A 27 -1.93 -13.15 -1.27
N ALA A 28 -2.08 -13.38 -2.58
CA ALA A 28 -1.43 -14.50 -3.26
C ALA A 28 0.09 -14.26 -3.42
N ASP A 29 0.52 -12.99 -3.48
CA ASP A 29 1.92 -12.60 -3.61
C ASP A 29 2.43 -11.90 -2.35
N LYS A 30 2.94 -12.71 -1.42
CA LYS A 30 3.56 -12.24 -0.16
C LYS A 30 4.98 -11.72 -0.34
N ARG A 31 5.49 -11.65 -1.57
CA ARG A 31 6.84 -11.14 -1.86
C ARG A 31 6.83 -9.63 -1.95
N VAL A 32 5.72 -9.06 -2.42
CA VAL A 32 5.48 -7.62 -2.47
C VAL A 32 4.81 -7.15 -1.18
N ARG A 33 5.40 -6.20 -0.49
CA ARG A 33 4.83 -5.51 0.67
C ARG A 33 4.68 -4.04 0.35
N MET A 34 3.53 -3.49 0.70
CA MET A 34 3.30 -2.06 0.64
C MET A 34 3.41 -1.48 2.04
N TYR A 35 4.48 -0.75 2.30
CA TYR A 35 4.66 -0.03 3.56
C TYR A 35 3.87 1.27 3.55
N VAL A 36 3.28 1.58 4.69
CA VAL A 36 2.51 2.80 4.92
C VAL A 36 2.99 3.46 6.20
N ARG A 37 3.13 4.78 6.15
CA ARG A 37 3.40 5.58 7.35
C ARG A 37 2.66 6.88 7.28
N GLU A 38 2.36 7.43 8.45
CA GLU A 38 1.92 8.81 8.57
C GLU A 38 3.12 9.69 8.86
N SER A 39 3.28 10.76 8.08
CA SER A 39 4.37 11.72 8.21
C SER A 39 3.81 13.12 7.95
N PHE A 40 3.99 14.04 8.89
CA PHE A 40 3.49 15.42 8.80
C PHE A 40 1.97 15.53 8.45
N GLY A 41 1.16 14.57 8.92
CA GLY A 41 -0.29 14.52 8.64
C GLY A 41 -0.65 14.04 7.23
N GLN A 42 0.31 13.50 6.48
CA GLN A 42 0.11 12.87 5.18
C GLN A 42 0.47 11.39 5.24
N VAL A 43 -0.26 10.57 4.48
CA VAL A 43 0.05 9.15 4.34
C VAL A 43 1.07 8.99 3.21
N GLU A 44 2.19 8.36 3.52
CA GLU A 44 3.22 8.01 2.55
C GLU A 44 3.24 6.50 2.36
N PHE A 45 3.49 6.09 1.12
CA PHE A 45 3.56 4.70 0.71
C PHE A 45 4.95 4.38 0.18
N ARG A 46 5.42 3.17 0.45
CA ARG A 46 6.67 2.67 -0.11
C ARG A 46 6.55 1.21 -0.48
N LEU A 47 6.89 0.90 -1.72
CA LEU A 47 6.85 -0.48 -2.20
C LEU A 47 8.15 -1.20 -1.84
N TRP A 48 8.01 -2.40 -1.31
CA TRP A 48 9.11 -3.31 -1.04
C TRP A 48 8.85 -4.65 -1.71
N ASN A 49 9.89 -5.23 -2.29
CA ASN A 49 9.82 -6.57 -2.84
C ASN A 49 10.95 -7.43 -2.25
N ARG A 50 10.59 -8.60 -1.75
CA ARG A 50 11.55 -9.57 -1.22
C ARG A 50 12.52 -10.11 -2.27
N GLU A 51 12.06 -10.29 -3.52
CA GLU A 51 12.91 -10.79 -4.61
C GLU A 51 13.84 -9.69 -5.16
N HIS A 52 13.41 -8.43 -5.04
CA HIS A 52 14.15 -7.28 -5.53
C HIS A 52 14.33 -6.25 -4.41
N PRO A 53 15.23 -6.51 -3.43
CA PRO A 53 15.51 -5.56 -2.35
C PRO A 53 16.05 -4.23 -2.88
N GLU A 54 16.66 -4.22 -4.06
CA GLU A 54 17.09 -3.01 -4.78
C GLU A 54 15.94 -2.02 -5.03
N ILE A 55 14.69 -2.50 -5.13
CA ILE A 55 13.52 -1.62 -5.31
C ILE A 55 13.38 -0.72 -4.09
N TRP A 56 13.66 -1.23 -2.89
CA TRP A 56 13.62 -0.41 -1.69
C TRP A 56 14.65 0.72 -1.75
N GLU A 57 15.86 0.44 -2.19
CA GLU A 57 16.92 1.46 -2.28
C GLU A 57 16.66 2.47 -3.40
N ARG A 58 16.01 2.04 -4.48
CA ARG A 58 15.69 2.89 -5.64
C ARG A 58 14.40 3.68 -5.50
N HIS A 59 13.49 3.24 -4.64
CA HIS A 59 12.21 3.91 -4.41
C HIS A 59 12.16 4.52 -3.02
N ASP A 60 11.95 5.82 -2.97
CA ASP A 60 11.67 6.55 -1.76
C ASP A 60 10.20 6.44 -1.34
N TRP A 61 9.88 7.04 -0.20
CA TRP A 61 8.50 7.22 0.24
C TRP A 61 7.77 8.16 -0.69
N ILE A 62 6.62 7.72 -1.18
CA ILE A 62 5.77 8.47 -2.11
C ILE A 62 4.56 8.96 -1.33
N PRO A 63 4.32 10.28 -1.24
CA PRO A 63 3.12 10.79 -0.60
C PRO A 63 1.88 10.44 -1.42
N TYR A 64 0.75 10.24 -0.75
CA TYR A 64 -0.49 9.86 -1.39
C TYR A 64 -0.89 10.79 -2.55
N ALA A 65 -0.60 12.09 -2.43
CA ALA A 65 -0.88 13.08 -3.46
C ALA A 65 -0.20 12.76 -4.82
N ASP A 66 1.04 12.26 -4.80
CA ASP A 66 1.74 11.87 -6.03
C ASP A 66 1.13 10.60 -6.66
N ILE A 67 0.64 9.68 -5.82
CA ILE A 67 -0.06 8.47 -6.26
C ILE A 67 -1.40 8.86 -6.91
N GLU A 68 -2.15 9.79 -6.31
CA GLU A 68 -3.38 10.32 -6.89
C GLU A 68 -3.12 11.01 -8.24
N ALA A 69 -2.06 11.82 -8.32
CA ALA A 69 -1.67 12.49 -9.57
C ALA A 69 -1.28 11.49 -10.67
N ALA A 70 -0.45 10.49 -10.34
CA ALA A 70 -0.09 9.42 -11.26
C ALA A 70 -1.34 8.64 -11.71
N ALA A 71 -2.22 8.26 -10.77
CA ALA A 71 -3.44 7.54 -11.09
C ALA A 71 -4.39 8.32 -12.00
N ALA A 72 -4.54 9.62 -11.77
CA ALA A 72 -5.31 10.49 -12.65
C ALA A 72 -4.76 10.48 -14.08
N GLU A 73 -3.43 10.46 -14.24
CA GLU A 73 -2.79 10.41 -15.55
C GLU A 73 -2.93 9.05 -16.23
N TYR A 74 -2.78 7.95 -15.49
CA TYR A 74 -3.01 6.59 -16.01
C TYR A 74 -4.47 6.39 -16.47
N LYS A 75 -5.43 6.91 -15.69
CA LYS A 75 -6.86 6.89 -16.02
C LYS A 75 -7.16 7.67 -17.30
N LYS A 76 -6.52 8.83 -17.51
CA LYS A 76 -6.64 9.59 -18.77
C LYS A 76 -6.06 8.83 -19.96
N ARG A 77 -4.98 8.07 -19.76
CA ARG A 77 -4.30 7.33 -20.82
C ARG A 77 -5.03 6.05 -21.25
N GLY A 78 -6.10 5.66 -20.55
CA GLY A 78 -6.87 4.45 -20.86
C GLY A 78 -6.07 3.15 -20.70
N ALA A 79 -4.92 3.20 -20.02
CA ALA A 79 -4.14 2.02 -19.70
C ALA A 79 -4.94 1.25 -18.64
N GLY A 80 -5.52 0.11 -19.00
CA GLY A 80 -6.41 -0.70 -18.14
C GLY A 80 -5.78 -1.31 -16.88
N ALA A 81 -4.67 -0.76 -16.40
CA ALA A 81 -4.09 -1.02 -15.10
C ALA A 81 -4.27 0.24 -14.25
N ASP A 82 -5.29 0.24 -13.39
CA ASP A 82 -5.47 1.26 -12.36
C ASP A 82 -4.40 1.08 -11.28
N PRO A 83 -3.38 1.95 -11.19
CA PRO A 83 -2.36 1.81 -10.14
C PRO A 83 -2.99 1.90 -8.73
N LEU A 84 -4.12 2.61 -8.61
CA LEU A 84 -4.91 2.70 -7.36
C LEU A 84 -5.42 1.36 -6.83
N VAL A 85 -5.53 0.32 -7.66
CA VAL A 85 -5.94 -1.01 -7.18
C VAL A 85 -4.92 -1.59 -6.21
N MET A 86 -3.65 -1.17 -6.31
CA MET A 86 -2.59 -1.58 -5.37
C MET A 86 -2.43 -0.62 -4.18
N TYR A 87 -2.74 0.66 -4.35
CA TYR A 87 -2.55 1.71 -3.34
C TYR A 87 -3.89 2.13 -2.69
N ASP A 88 -4.38 1.33 -1.75
CA ASP A 88 -5.64 1.61 -1.06
C ASP A 88 -5.42 2.46 0.20
N VAL A 89 -5.71 3.75 0.09
CA VAL A 89 -5.57 4.70 1.21
C VAL A 89 -6.54 4.41 2.35
N ASN A 90 -7.70 3.79 2.07
CA ASN A 90 -8.66 3.46 3.13
C ASN A 90 -8.09 2.34 4.00
N VAL A 91 -7.45 1.35 3.38
CA VAL A 91 -6.71 0.30 4.09
C VAL A 91 -5.58 0.89 4.89
N ALA A 92 -4.76 1.77 4.30
CA ALA A 92 -3.65 2.43 4.98
C ALA A 92 -4.11 3.23 6.21
N LYS A 93 -5.11 4.11 6.05
CA LYS A 93 -5.69 4.89 7.14
C LYS A 93 -6.31 4.01 8.21
N ARG A 94 -6.98 2.92 7.84
CA ARG A 94 -7.56 1.99 8.80
C ARG A 94 -6.49 1.26 9.60
N LEU A 95 -5.39 0.85 8.96
CA LEU A 95 -4.25 0.22 9.61
C LEU A 95 -3.53 1.18 10.56
N LEU A 96 -3.30 2.43 10.14
CA LEU A 96 -2.73 3.47 10.98
C LEU A 96 -3.64 3.78 12.18
N ALA A 97 -4.95 3.85 11.97
CA ALA A 97 -5.94 4.09 13.04
C ALA A 97 -6.19 2.88 13.96
N ASP A 98 -5.81 1.67 13.56
CA ASP A 98 -5.86 0.47 14.41
C ASP A 98 -4.59 0.32 15.25
N GLU A 99 -3.48 0.94 14.83
CA GLU A 99 -2.23 0.95 15.59
C GLU A 99 -2.16 2.07 16.66
N GLY A 100 -2.77 3.23 16.40
CA GLY A 100 -2.83 4.38 17.32
C GLY A 100 -3.89 4.25 18.41
#